data_AF-A0A447T4P4-F1
#
_entry.id   AF-A0A447T4P4-F1
#
_cell.length_a   1.000
_cell.length_b   1.000
_cell.length_c   1.000
_cell.angle_alpha   90.00
_cell.angle_beta   90.00
_cell.angle_gamma   90.00
#
_symmetry.space_group_name_H-M   'P 1'
#
loop_
_entity.id
_entity.type
_entity.pdbx_description
1 polymer ?
#
loop_
_entity_poly.entity_id
_entity_poly.type
_entity_poly.pdbx_seq_one_letter_code
_entity_poly.pdbx_strand_id
1 'polypeptide(L)'
;MHQRLCSTLAGWPALASLSLLLANDWWLKQHHPGWLSGKLSDFAGLALVGMLALAIWPKRFATVSAGIALAWLWWKSPQSTPAIAAVNHWLPFRVARVVDYSDLIALSALPLSRLAVVHRERLALAAPLLAVGWRRLSHSPPCWPARHPRLRIVSSTACAPASRPRIWTAPKRWKR
;
A
#
# COMPACT_ATOMS: atom_id res chain seq x y z
N MET A 1 0.15 -1.67 12.44
CA MET A 1 1.37 -1.34 11.67
C MET A 1 2.04 -2.61 11.14
N HIS A 2 2.41 -3.57 12.00
CA HIS A 2 3.06 -4.84 11.62
C HIS A 2 2.40 -5.59 10.45
N GLN A 3 1.09 -5.77 10.46
CA GLN A 3 0.39 -6.47 9.36
C GLN A 3 0.58 -5.82 7.97
N ARG A 4 0.69 -4.49 7.90
CA ARG A 4 0.91 -3.76 6.64
C ARG A 4 2.35 -3.86 6.16
N LEU A 5 3.29 -3.91 7.09
CA LEU A 5 4.70 -4.14 6.78
C LEU A 5 4.88 -5.54 6.22
N CYS A 6 4.33 -6.55 6.91
CA CYS A 6 4.39 -7.93 6.45
C CYS A 6 3.74 -8.11 5.07
N SER A 7 2.55 -7.54 4.82
CA SER A 7 1.90 -7.68 3.51
C SER A 7 2.60 -6.91 2.38
N THR A 8 3.22 -5.77 2.69
CA THR A 8 4.03 -5.03 1.69
C THR A 8 5.33 -5.78 1.38
N LEU A 9 6.02 -6.29 2.40
CA LEU A 9 7.29 -7.01 2.24
C LEU A 9 7.12 -8.38 1.59
N ALA A 10 6.03 -9.09 1.89
CA ALA A 10 5.66 -10.35 1.25
C ALA A 10 5.01 -10.15 -0.14
N GLY A 11 4.85 -8.90 -0.58
CA GLY A 11 4.41 -8.57 -1.92
C GLY A 11 5.50 -8.87 -2.95
N TRP A 12 5.10 -9.33 -4.14
CA TRP A 12 6.06 -9.54 -5.22
C TRP A 12 6.89 -8.30 -5.55
N PRO A 13 6.40 -7.03 -5.47
CA PRO A 13 7.22 -5.87 -5.82
C PRO A 13 8.40 -5.70 -4.85
N ALA A 14 8.19 -5.88 -3.55
CA ALA A 14 9.25 -5.77 -2.55
C ALA A 14 10.28 -6.89 -2.71
N LEU A 15 9.82 -8.12 -2.93
CA LEU A 15 10.70 -9.25 -3.19
C LEU A 15 11.46 -9.10 -4.52
N ALA A 16 10.81 -8.59 -5.56
CA ALA A 16 11.45 -8.32 -6.85
C ALA A 16 12.52 -7.23 -6.71
N SER A 17 12.23 -6.12 -6.01
CA SER A 17 13.23 -5.09 -5.74
C SER A 17 14.40 -5.62 -4.93
N LEU A 18 14.14 -6.41 -3.88
CA LEU A 18 15.19 -7.02 -3.06
C LEU A 18 16.03 -8.02 -3.87
N SER A 19 15.38 -8.87 -4.66
CA SER A 19 16.05 -9.88 -5.49
C SER A 19 16.88 -9.21 -6.58
N LEU A 20 16.36 -8.14 -7.20
CA LEU A 20 17.09 -7.35 -8.18
C LEU A 20 18.32 -6.68 -7.56
N LEU A 21 18.20 -6.16 -6.33
CA LEU A 21 19.32 -5.55 -5.60
C LEU A 21 20.44 -6.59 -5.36
N LEU A 22 20.08 -7.75 -4.82
CA LEU A 22 21.02 -8.85 -4.53
C LEU A 22 21.65 -9.41 -5.82
N ALA A 23 20.84 -9.70 -6.83
CA ALA A 23 21.31 -10.19 -8.11
C ALA A 23 22.21 -9.16 -8.81
N ASN A 24 21.89 -7.88 -8.72
CA ASN A 24 22.71 -6.82 -9.30
C ASN A 24 24.06 -6.72 -8.61
N ASP A 25 24.08 -6.73 -7.27
CA ASP A 25 25.29 -6.57 -6.50
C ASP A 25 26.21 -7.79 -6.55
N TRP A 26 25.66 -9.00 -6.58
CA TRP A 26 26.45 -10.23 -6.60
C TRP A 26 26.78 -10.72 -8.00
N TRP A 27 25.88 -10.59 -8.95
CA TRP A 27 26.07 -11.17 -10.29
C TRP A 27 26.34 -10.12 -11.35
N LEU A 28 25.46 -9.12 -11.46
CA LEU A 28 25.48 -8.19 -12.60
C LEU A 28 26.70 -7.28 -12.58
N LYS A 29 27.11 -6.78 -11.41
CA LYS A 29 28.34 -5.96 -11.28
C LYS A 29 29.61 -6.75 -11.62
N GLN A 30 29.61 -8.06 -11.42
CA GLN A 30 30.77 -8.91 -11.74
C GLN A 30 30.86 -9.21 -13.25
N HIS A 31 29.73 -9.47 -13.91
CA HIS A 31 29.69 -9.92 -15.31
C HIS A 31 29.49 -8.78 -16.32
N HIS A 32 28.77 -7.71 -15.92
CA HIS A 32 28.47 -6.55 -16.76
C HIS A 32 28.71 -5.24 -15.99
N PRO A 33 29.97 -4.95 -15.64
CA PRO A 33 30.32 -3.69 -14.99
C PRO A 33 29.96 -2.51 -15.92
N GLY A 34 29.11 -1.62 -15.43
CA GLY A 34 28.69 -0.48 -16.23
C GLY A 34 27.66 0.41 -15.54
N TRP A 35 27.42 1.56 -16.16
CA TRP A 35 26.50 2.60 -15.69
C TRP A 35 25.07 2.10 -15.46
N LEU A 36 24.60 1.13 -16.27
CA LEU A 36 23.26 0.57 -16.14
C LEU A 36 23.08 -0.23 -14.84
N SER A 37 24.08 -1.01 -14.43
CA SER A 37 24.03 -1.84 -13.21
C SER A 37 23.98 -0.98 -11.93
N GLY A 38 24.70 0.15 -11.91
CA GLY A 38 24.65 1.09 -10.79
C GLY A 38 23.24 1.66 -10.59
N LYS A 39 22.58 2.01 -11.69
CA LYS A 39 21.26 2.64 -11.68
C LYS A 39 20.12 1.70 -11.35
N LEU A 40 20.20 0.46 -11.84
CA LEU A 40 19.25 -0.59 -11.47
C LEU A 40 19.25 -0.79 -9.95
N SER A 41 20.42 -0.77 -9.33
CA SER A 41 20.55 -0.83 -7.87
C SER A 41 19.91 0.37 -7.19
N ASP A 42 20.21 1.58 -7.65
CA ASP A 42 19.68 2.81 -7.07
C ASP A 42 18.15 2.83 -7.16
N PHE A 43 17.59 2.44 -8.32
CA PHE A 43 16.16 2.35 -8.53
C PHE A 43 15.49 1.29 -7.64
N ALA A 44 16.07 0.08 -7.56
CA ALA A 44 15.56 -1.01 -6.73
C ALA A 44 15.61 -0.66 -5.24
N GLY A 45 16.71 -0.04 -4.80
CA GLY A 45 16.90 0.41 -3.42
C GLY A 45 15.90 1.50 -3.05
N LEU A 46 15.73 2.51 -3.90
CA LEU A 46 14.78 3.59 -3.65
C LEU A 46 13.32 3.11 -3.67
N ALA A 47 12.99 2.16 -4.56
CA ALA A 47 11.69 1.50 -4.57
C ALA A 47 11.42 0.77 -3.24
N LEU A 48 12.38 -0.02 -2.75
CA LEU A 48 12.26 -0.78 -1.51
C LEU A 48 12.12 0.14 -0.28
N VAL A 49 12.96 1.17 -0.17
CA VAL A 49 12.88 2.17 0.90
C VAL A 49 11.56 2.94 0.84
N GLY A 50 11.11 3.34 -0.35
CA GLY A 50 9.82 3.99 -0.55
C GLY A 50 8.64 3.10 -0.11
N MET A 51 8.65 1.82 -0.47
CA MET A 51 7.62 0.86 -0.06
C MET A 51 7.60 0.67 1.45
N LEU A 52 8.77 0.53 2.08
CA LEU A 52 8.90 0.41 3.54
C LEU A 52 8.40 1.67 4.25
N ALA A 53 8.87 2.85 3.85
CA ALA A 53 8.48 4.11 4.47
C ALA A 53 6.98 4.39 4.32
N LEU A 54 6.39 4.07 3.17
CA LEU A 54 4.95 4.21 2.94
C LEU A 54 4.12 3.14 3.65
N ALA A 55 4.66 1.94 3.91
CA ALA A 55 4.01 0.96 4.76
C ALA A 55 3.90 1.43 6.22
N ILE A 56 4.90 2.21 6.69
CA ILE A 56 4.89 2.86 8.01
C ILE A 56 3.94 4.07 8.03
N TRP A 57 4.05 4.97 7.05
CA TRP A 57 3.28 6.22 6.98
C TRP A 57 2.44 6.35 5.68
N PRO A 58 1.39 5.53 5.51
CA PRO A 58 0.65 5.44 4.24
C PRO A 58 -0.15 6.69 3.88
N LYS A 59 -0.51 7.53 4.87
CA LYS A 59 -1.27 8.77 4.66
C LYS A 59 -0.39 9.97 4.30
N ARG A 60 0.95 9.86 4.45
CA ARG A 60 1.89 10.98 4.32
C ARG A 60 2.79 10.83 3.09
N PHE A 61 2.24 10.41 1.95
CA PHE A 61 3.03 10.16 0.75
C PHE A 61 3.90 11.35 0.36
N ALA A 62 3.33 12.56 0.27
CA ALA A 62 4.08 13.75 -0.12
C ALA A 62 5.26 14.03 0.84
N THR A 63 5.03 13.96 2.15
CA THR A 63 6.06 14.21 3.15
C THR A 63 7.16 13.14 3.14
N VAL A 64 6.77 11.87 3.04
CA VAL A 64 7.72 10.73 2.99
C VAL A 64 8.55 10.81 1.72
N SER A 65 7.91 10.98 0.56
CA SER A 65 8.59 11.08 -0.72
C SER A 65 9.49 12.32 -0.79
N ALA A 66 9.05 13.46 -0.26
CA ALA A 66 9.89 14.65 -0.16
C ALA A 66 11.11 14.41 0.74
N GLY A 67 10.92 13.76 1.89
CA GLY A 67 12.02 13.41 2.80
C GLY A 67 13.05 12.49 2.13
N ILE A 68 12.58 11.43 1.45
CA ILE A 68 13.47 10.52 0.70
C ILE A 68 14.16 11.26 -0.45
N ALA A 69 13.44 12.07 -1.21
CA ALA A 69 14.00 12.82 -2.34
C ALA A 69 15.05 13.84 -1.88
N LEU A 70 14.79 14.57 -0.80
CA LEU A 70 15.74 15.52 -0.22
C LEU A 70 16.99 14.82 0.33
N ALA A 71 16.81 13.70 1.05
CA ALA A 71 17.93 12.91 1.53
C ALA A 71 18.77 12.35 0.37
N TRP A 72 18.12 11.87 -0.69
CA TRP A 72 18.78 11.36 -1.90
C TRP A 72 19.54 12.46 -2.65
N LEU A 73 18.90 13.62 -2.82
CA LEU A 73 19.49 14.78 -3.47
C LEU A 73 20.70 15.30 -2.68
N TRP A 74 20.59 15.40 -1.35
CA TRP A 74 21.71 15.78 -0.49
C TRP A 74 22.85 14.77 -0.58
N TRP A 75 22.56 13.47 -0.55
CA TRP A 75 23.56 12.41 -0.69
C TRP A 75 24.33 12.48 -2.02
N LYS A 76 23.63 12.71 -3.13
CA LYS A 76 24.23 12.85 -4.47
C LYS A 76 24.87 14.23 -4.70
N SER A 77 24.51 15.25 -3.93
CA SER A 77 25.08 16.60 -4.00
C SER A 77 26.55 16.64 -3.52
N PRO A 78 27.42 17.48 -4.11
CA PRO A 78 28.78 17.72 -3.61
C PRO A 78 28.85 18.08 -2.12
N GLN A 79 27.76 18.59 -1.54
CA GLN A 79 27.64 18.95 -0.13
C GLN A 79 27.78 17.77 0.85
N SER A 80 27.57 16.53 0.42
CA SER A 80 27.78 15.36 1.27
C SER A 80 29.26 14.93 1.39
N THR A 81 30.15 15.50 0.58
CA THR A 81 31.60 15.20 0.60
C THR A 81 32.25 15.35 1.99
N PRO A 82 32.06 16.47 2.74
CA PRO A 82 32.61 16.59 4.10
C PRO A 82 32.05 15.54 5.07
N ALA A 83 30.77 15.18 4.95
CA ALA A 83 30.18 14.12 5.77
C ALA A 83 30.79 12.74 5.45
N ILE A 84 30.99 12.44 4.16
CA ILE A 84 31.66 11.20 3.72
C ILE A 84 33.12 11.16 4.20
N ALA A 85 33.83 12.30 4.13
CA ALA A 85 35.20 12.40 4.63
C ALA A 85 35.30 12.15 6.14
N ALA A 86 34.37 12.71 6.93
CA ALA A 86 34.29 12.47 8.36
C ALA A 86 34.01 10.99 8.66
N VAL A 87 33.07 10.38 7.96
CA VAL A 87 32.72 8.97 8.12
C VAL A 87 33.87 8.04 7.72
N ASN A 88 34.59 8.36 6.65
CA ASN A 88 35.80 7.63 6.22
C ASN A 88 36.96 7.72 7.21
N HIS A 89 36.97 8.70 8.12
CA HIS A 89 37.98 8.77 9.17
C HIS A 89 37.78 7.68 10.24
N TRP A 90 36.53 7.33 10.51
CA TRP A 90 36.16 6.34 11.54
C TRP A 90 36.04 4.92 10.98
N LEU A 91 35.82 4.77 9.68
CA LEU A 91 35.64 3.48 9.03
C LEU A 91 36.98 2.85 8.64
N PRO A 92 37.12 1.51 8.77
CA PRO A 92 38.29 0.79 8.31
C PRO A 92 38.40 0.70 6.77
N PHE A 93 37.38 1.16 6.05
CA PHE A 93 37.33 1.18 4.58
C PHE A 93 36.92 2.56 4.08
N ARG A 94 37.43 2.94 2.89
CA ARG A 94 37.12 4.22 2.27
C ARG A 94 35.90 4.09 1.37
N VAL A 95 34.85 4.84 1.70
CA VAL A 95 33.69 5.07 0.84
C VAL A 95 34.05 6.15 -0.17
N ALA A 96 34.20 5.77 -1.44
CA ALA A 96 34.33 6.69 -2.56
C ALA A 96 32.95 6.91 -3.21
N ARG A 97 32.63 8.16 -3.55
CA ARG A 97 31.36 8.52 -4.17
C ARG A 97 31.57 9.35 -5.44
N VAL A 98 31.02 8.87 -6.55
CA VAL A 98 30.93 9.62 -7.81
C VAL A 98 29.66 10.48 -7.79
N VAL A 99 29.80 11.75 -8.16
CA VAL A 99 28.65 12.66 -8.33
C VAL A 99 28.09 12.47 -9.72
N ASP A 100 26.95 11.77 -9.83
CA ASP A 100 26.21 11.60 -11.07
C ASP A 100 24.74 12.03 -10.87
N TYR A 101 24.33 13.11 -11.52
CA TYR A 101 22.95 13.62 -11.44
C TYR A 101 21.95 12.76 -12.21
N SER A 102 22.42 11.89 -13.10
CA SER A 102 21.56 10.98 -13.84
C SER A 102 20.98 9.87 -12.94
N ASP A 103 21.47 9.76 -11.70
CA ASP A 103 20.90 8.92 -10.63
C ASP A 103 19.61 9.52 -10.03
N LEU A 104 19.30 10.79 -10.31
CA LEU A 104 18.02 11.39 -9.91
C LEU A 104 16.83 10.74 -10.65
N ILE A 105 17.08 10.05 -11.76
CA ILE A 105 16.06 9.23 -12.43
C ILE A 105 15.52 8.15 -11.47
N ALA A 106 16.31 7.69 -10.50
CA ALA A 106 15.86 6.74 -9.48
C ALA A 106 14.71 7.29 -8.62
N LEU A 107 14.55 8.61 -8.49
CA LEU A 107 13.42 9.22 -7.77
C LEU A 107 12.05 8.88 -8.40
N SER A 108 12.02 8.50 -9.68
CA SER A 108 10.82 7.97 -10.33
C SER A 108 10.32 6.65 -9.71
N ALA A 109 11.14 5.97 -8.91
CA ALA A 109 10.71 4.82 -8.12
C ALA A 109 9.73 5.18 -7.00
N LEU A 110 9.70 6.43 -6.52
CA LEU A 110 8.80 6.88 -5.45
C LEU A 110 7.31 6.76 -5.81
N PRO A 111 6.81 7.28 -6.94
CA PRO A 111 5.42 7.05 -7.34
C PRO A 111 5.11 5.57 -7.56
N LEU A 112 6.07 4.77 -8.05
CA LEU A 112 5.90 3.32 -8.21
C LEU A 112 5.74 2.62 -6.86
N SER A 113 6.51 3.02 -5.86
CA SER A 113 6.37 2.49 -4.50
C SER A 113 4.98 2.75 -3.91
N ARG A 114 4.37 3.91 -4.22
CA ARG A 114 2.98 4.21 -3.82
C ARG A 114 1.99 3.28 -4.49
N LEU A 115 2.15 3.04 -5.80
CA LEU A 115 1.27 2.11 -6.52
C LEU A 115 1.35 0.71 -5.92
N ALA A 116 2.55 0.24 -5.60
CA ALA A 116 2.77 -1.06 -4.96
C ALA A 116 2.09 -1.15 -3.58
N VAL A 117 2.22 -0.13 -2.73
CA VAL A 117 1.61 -0.11 -1.39
C VAL A 117 0.09 0.04 -1.41
N VAL A 118 -0.45 0.82 -2.36
CA VAL A 118 -1.91 0.98 -2.55
C VAL A 118 -2.55 -0.32 -3.03
N HIS A 119 -1.89 -1.03 -3.94
CA HIS A 119 -2.39 -2.28 -4.53
C HIS A 119 -1.86 -3.54 -3.84
N ARG A 120 -1.28 -3.41 -2.64
CA ARG A 120 -0.61 -4.51 -1.92
C ARG A 120 -1.45 -5.78 -1.77
N GLU A 121 -2.77 -5.66 -1.63
CA GLU A 121 -3.67 -6.82 -1.49
C GLU A 121 -3.74 -7.65 -2.79
N ARG A 122 -3.56 -7.01 -3.95
CA ARG A 122 -3.49 -7.68 -5.26
C ARG A 122 -2.11 -8.21 -5.59
N LEU A 123 -1.07 -7.58 -5.02
CA LEU A 123 0.34 -7.88 -5.32
C LEU A 123 0.98 -8.77 -4.24
N ALA A 124 0.23 -9.15 -3.21
CA ALA A 124 0.65 -10.13 -2.21
C ALA A 124 0.73 -11.52 -2.87
N LEU A 125 1.91 -12.15 -2.82
CA LEU A 125 2.11 -13.51 -3.34
C LEU A 125 1.39 -14.56 -2.49
N ALA A 126 1.15 -14.26 -1.21
CA ALA A 126 0.42 -15.13 -0.31
C ALA A 126 -0.29 -14.31 0.77
N ALA A 127 -1.57 -14.01 0.55
CA ALA A 127 -2.48 -13.62 1.62
C ALA A 127 -3.86 -14.22 1.33
N PRO A 128 -4.01 -15.55 1.54
CA PRO A 128 -4.90 -15.88 2.65
C PRO A 128 -4.50 -17.10 3.51
N LEU A 129 -3.28 -17.64 3.47
CA LEU A 129 -2.99 -18.86 4.28
C LEU A 129 -2.61 -18.59 5.75
N LEU A 130 -1.90 -17.50 6.06
CA LEU A 130 -1.59 -17.17 7.47
C LEU A 130 -2.68 -16.36 8.18
N ALA A 131 -3.63 -15.76 7.43
CA ALA A 131 -4.74 -14.99 8.00
C ALA A 131 -6.00 -15.84 8.30
N VAL A 132 -6.14 -17.02 7.69
CA VAL A 132 -7.30 -17.91 7.89
C VAL A 132 -7.18 -18.77 9.15
N GLY A 133 -5.98 -18.91 9.72
CA GLY A 133 -5.74 -19.66 10.96
C GLY A 133 -6.13 -18.92 12.26
N TRP A 134 -6.12 -17.59 12.27
CA TRP A 134 -6.38 -16.80 13.49
C TRP A 134 -7.77 -16.15 13.54
N ARG A 135 -8.50 -16.10 12.43
CA ARG A 135 -9.88 -15.57 12.40
C ARG A 135 -10.95 -16.67 12.54
N ARG A 136 -10.56 -17.88 12.94
CA ARG A 136 -11.44 -19.03 13.20
C ARG A 136 -11.42 -19.49 14.67
N LEU A 137 -11.03 -18.62 15.59
CA LEU A 137 -11.17 -18.85 17.04
C LEU A 137 -11.94 -17.73 17.76
N SER A 138 -12.42 -16.72 17.04
CA SER A 138 -13.26 -15.65 17.60
C SER A 138 -14.72 -15.70 17.13
N HIS A 139 -15.14 -16.78 16.46
CA HIS A 139 -16.55 -17.04 16.23
C HIS A 139 -17.10 -17.86 17.40
N SER A 140 -17.57 -17.16 18.44
CA SER A 140 -18.70 -17.67 19.19
C SER A 140 -19.82 -18.00 18.19
N PRO A 141 -20.47 -19.17 18.29
CA PRO A 141 -21.44 -19.61 17.29
C PRO A 141 -22.61 -18.63 17.20
N PRO A 142 -23.26 -18.53 16.02
CA PRO A 142 -24.51 -17.78 15.90
C PRO A 142 -25.55 -18.42 16.82
N CYS A 143 -25.96 -17.70 17.84
CA CYS A 143 -27.23 -17.98 18.50
C CYS A 143 -28.34 -17.62 17.51
N TRP A 144 -29.33 -18.52 17.43
CA TRP A 144 -30.63 -18.48 16.76
C TRP A 144 -30.76 -19.45 15.57
N PRO A 145 -31.90 -20.19 15.46
CA PRO A 145 -33.20 -19.90 16.06
C PRO A 145 -33.85 -21.08 16.82
N ALA A 146 -34.40 -20.83 18.00
CA ALA A 146 -35.38 -21.72 18.61
C ALA A 146 -36.79 -21.19 18.31
N ARG A 147 -37.49 -21.93 17.43
CA ARG A 147 -38.95 -22.14 17.33
C ARG A 147 -39.88 -20.96 17.63
N HIS A 148 -40.74 -20.61 16.67
CA HIS A 148 -42.16 -20.97 16.71
C HIS A 148 -42.87 -20.58 15.38
N PRO A 149 -43.64 -21.49 14.77
CA PRO A 149 -44.58 -21.13 13.72
C PRO A 149 -45.88 -20.66 14.38
N ARG A 150 -46.28 -19.41 14.16
CA ARG A 150 -47.69 -19.02 14.24
C ARG A 150 -48.09 -18.38 12.93
N LEU A 151 -48.42 -19.27 11.99
CA LEU A 151 -49.44 -18.98 10.97
C LEU A 151 -50.72 -18.62 11.72
N ARG A 152 -51.14 -17.36 11.62
CA ARG A 152 -52.51 -16.95 11.95
C ARG A 152 -53.16 -16.44 10.67
N ILE A 153 -53.55 -17.40 9.82
CA ILE A 153 -54.60 -17.20 8.83
C ILE A 153 -55.90 -17.40 9.61
N VAL A 154 -56.64 -16.33 9.86
CA VAL A 154 -58.09 -16.41 10.08
C VAL A 154 -58.72 -15.45 9.08
N SER A 155 -59.38 -16.07 8.11
CA SER A 155 -60.30 -15.46 7.17
C SER A 155 -61.59 -15.01 7.86
N SER A 156 -62.02 -13.79 7.54
CA SER A 156 -63.39 -13.40 7.16
C SER A 156 -64.58 -13.91 7.98
N THR A 157 -65.26 -13.00 8.69
CA THR A 157 -66.73 -12.83 8.73
C THR A 157 -67.03 -11.52 9.47
N ALA A 158 -67.30 -10.43 8.75
CA ALA A 158 -68.64 -9.92 8.41
C ALA A 158 -69.27 -9.05 9.52
N CYS A 159 -69.23 -7.71 9.33
CA CYS A 159 -70.41 -6.84 9.44
C CYS A 159 -70.07 -5.41 8.93
N ALA A 160 -70.68 -5.01 7.82
CA ALA A 160 -70.83 -3.61 7.37
C ALA A 160 -72.01 -2.95 8.14
N PRO A 161 -72.42 -1.66 7.93
CA PRO A 161 -72.03 -0.70 6.88
C PRO A 161 -71.93 0.80 7.30
N ALA A 162 -71.75 1.66 6.28
CA ALA A 162 -71.99 3.12 6.20
C ALA A 162 -70.93 4.04 6.84
N SER A 163 -70.29 4.99 6.15
CA SER A 163 -70.82 5.91 5.14
C SER A 163 -69.72 6.61 4.32
N ARG A 164 -69.96 6.62 3.00
CA ARG A 164 -69.61 7.56 1.92
C ARG A 164 -68.15 7.97 1.57
N PRO A 165 -67.85 8.13 0.27
CA PRO A 165 -66.51 8.36 -0.28
C PRO A 165 -66.24 9.84 -0.57
N ARG A 166 -64.97 10.22 -0.72
CA ARG A 166 -64.59 11.40 -1.51
C ARG A 166 -63.34 11.07 -2.33
N ILE A 167 -63.55 10.94 -3.64
CA ILE A 167 -62.55 10.82 -4.71
C ILE A 167 -62.45 12.21 -5.40
N TRP A 168 -61.34 12.42 -6.12
CA TRP A 168 -61.02 13.48 -7.10
C TRP A 168 -60.43 14.76 -6.45
N THR A 169 -59.33 15.38 -6.88
CA THR A 169 -58.47 15.28 -8.07
C THR A 169 -57.26 16.22 -7.94
N ALA A 170 -56.08 15.78 -8.39
CA ALA A 170 -55.11 16.43 -9.30
C ALA A 170 -54.67 17.93 -9.20
N PRO A 171 -53.53 18.30 -9.84
CA PRO A 171 -52.59 19.34 -9.38
C PRO A 171 -52.61 20.67 -10.19
N LYS A 172 -51.99 21.73 -9.64
CA LYS A 172 -51.55 22.97 -10.35
C LYS A 172 -50.23 23.43 -9.71
N ARG A 173 -49.05 23.41 -10.37
CA ARG A 173 -48.49 24.20 -11.49
C ARG A 173 -48.33 25.71 -11.20
N TRP A 174 -47.06 26.09 -11.00
CA TRP A 174 -46.34 27.36 -11.29
C TRP A 174 -47.05 28.72 -11.19
N LYS A 175 -46.47 29.63 -10.38
CA LYS A 175 -45.98 30.97 -10.76
C LYS A 175 -45.48 31.76 -9.54
N ARG A 176 -44.20 32.10 -9.49
CA ARG A 176 -43.67 33.48 -9.53
C ARG A 176 -42.15 33.45 -9.54
#